data_AF-A0A378ICW8-F1
#
_entry.id   AF-A0A378ICW8-F1
#
_cell.length_a   1.000
_cell.length_b   1.000
_cell.length_c   1.000
_cell.angle_alpha   90.00
_cell.angle_beta   90.00
_cell.angle_gamma   90.00
#
_symmetry.space_group_name_H-M   'P 1'
#
loop_
_entity.id
_entity.type
_entity.pdbx_description
1 polymer ?
#
loop_
_entity_poly.entity_id
_entity_poly.type
_entity_poly.pdbx_seq_one_letter_code
_entity_poly.pdbx_strand_id
1 'polypeptide(L)'
;MNQTIIAVIFLICCLTTSYAEAVEHCVNWPYWFKGACQRLYQTWEEGNTELYLSGYAWHNRYTYSSKKIKTYNEQAWGGGLGKGFYDEDGDWHGLSAIAFLDSHKNLEPVVGYVFLKMAHFNENLRFGVGYTVLVTARPDLFHNIPFPGILPWSSLSYYRLTLSATYIPGASGAGNVLYLIGKWTFDKI
;
A
#
# COMPACT_ATOMS: atom_id res chain seq x y z
N MET A 1 33.75 -4.82 30.88
CA MET A 1 33.39 -3.80 29.88
C MET A 1 33.55 -4.41 28.49
N ASN A 2 32.77 -5.41 28.05
CA ASN A 2 33.25 -6.17 26.87
C ASN A 2 32.34 -7.08 26.04
N GLN A 3 31.00 -6.99 26.04
CA GLN A 3 30.21 -7.66 24.98
C GLN A 3 29.02 -6.83 24.48
N THR A 4 28.40 -6.03 25.34
CA THR A 4 27.30 -5.12 24.97
C THR A 4 27.74 -3.97 24.06
N ILE A 5 28.97 -3.45 24.21
CA ILE A 5 29.46 -2.32 23.39
C ILE A 5 29.76 -2.76 21.95
N ILE A 6 30.24 -3.99 21.74
CA ILE A 6 30.56 -4.52 20.40
C ILE A 6 29.27 -4.76 19.60
N ALA A 7 28.22 -5.27 20.24
CA ALA A 7 26.92 -5.47 19.61
C ALA A 7 26.25 -4.15 19.18
N VAL A 8 26.38 -3.09 20.00
CA VAL A 8 25.84 -1.76 19.67
C VAL A 8 26.59 -1.14 18.48
N ILE A 9 27.92 -1.28 18.40
CA ILE A 9 28.73 -0.78 17.27
C ILE A 9 28.39 -1.54 15.97
N PHE A 10 28.21 -2.86 16.02
CA PHE A 10 27.82 -3.66 14.85
C PHE A 10 26.41 -3.32 14.35
N LEU A 11 25.46 -3.10 15.26
CA LEU A 11 24.09 -2.71 14.93
C LEU A 11 24.03 -1.31 14.28
N ILE A 12 24.82 -0.35 14.79
CA ILE A 12 24.95 0.98 14.18
C ILE A 12 25.59 0.87 12.78
N CYS A 13 26.58 0.00 12.59
CA CYS A 13 27.23 -0.19 11.30
C CYS A 13 26.26 -0.77 10.24
N CYS A 14 25.45 -1.78 10.60
CA CYS A 14 24.45 -2.35 9.69
C CYS A 14 23.29 -1.40 9.35
N LEU A 15 22.91 -0.50 10.26
CA LEU A 15 21.91 0.53 9.96
C LEU A 15 22.47 1.63 9.04
N THR A 16 23.77 1.93 9.13
CA THR A 16 24.41 2.92 8.24
C THR A 16 24.63 2.40 6.82
N THR A 17 24.83 1.10 6.62
CA THR A 17 25.07 0.52 5.29
C THR A 17 23.84 0.62 4.39
N SER A 18 22.65 0.27 4.90
CA SER A 18 21.40 0.29 4.13
C SER A 18 21.01 1.72 3.72
N TYR A 19 21.17 2.68 4.64
CA TYR A 19 20.91 4.09 4.36
C TYR A 19 21.90 4.67 3.35
N ALA A 20 23.18 4.28 3.43
CA ALA A 20 24.20 4.74 2.50
C ALA A 20 23.96 4.21 1.07
N GLU A 21 23.56 2.94 0.91
CA GLU A 21 23.22 2.36 -0.40
C GLU A 21 21.98 3.01 -1.02
N ALA A 22 20.93 3.27 -0.23
CA ALA A 22 19.75 4.00 -0.67
C ALA A 22 20.09 5.43 -1.16
N VAL A 23 21.01 6.10 -0.47
CA VAL A 23 21.51 7.42 -0.86
C VAL A 23 22.27 7.34 -2.19
N GLU A 24 23.11 6.32 -2.39
CA GLU A 24 23.92 6.15 -3.60
C GLU A 24 23.05 5.98 -4.86
N HIS A 25 22.02 5.13 -4.80
CA HIS A 25 21.12 4.89 -5.93
C HIS A 25 20.27 6.12 -6.31
N CYS A 26 20.04 7.03 -5.36
CA CYS A 26 19.20 8.21 -5.54
C CYS A 26 20.00 9.52 -5.74
N VAL A 27 21.34 9.50 -5.80
CA VAL A 27 22.17 10.73 -5.91
C VAL A 27 21.81 11.58 -7.13
N ASN A 28 21.54 10.93 -8.27
CA ASN A 28 21.27 11.58 -9.55
C ASN A 28 19.82 12.06 -9.70
N TRP A 29 18.95 11.78 -8.74
CA TRP A 29 17.56 12.23 -8.80
C TRP A 29 17.45 13.74 -8.50
N PRO A 30 16.48 14.44 -9.11
CA PRO A 30 16.20 15.83 -8.76
C PRO A 30 15.96 15.97 -7.26
N TYR A 31 16.50 17.03 -6.64
CA TYR A 31 16.50 17.22 -5.18
C TYR A 31 15.13 16.97 -4.52
N TRP A 32 14.08 17.49 -5.14
CA TRP A 32 12.69 17.40 -4.66
C TRP A 32 12.10 15.98 -4.71
N PHE A 33 12.69 15.06 -5.47
CA PHE A 33 12.28 13.66 -5.53
C PHE A 33 13.24 12.70 -4.82
N LYS A 34 14.37 13.17 -4.30
CA LYS A 34 15.33 12.29 -3.61
C LYS A 34 14.69 11.54 -2.45
N GLY A 35 13.89 12.22 -1.64
CA GLY A 35 13.17 11.59 -0.53
C GLY A 35 12.21 10.49 -0.97
N ALA A 36 11.51 10.69 -2.10
CA ALA A 36 10.62 9.66 -2.65
C ALA A 36 11.43 8.43 -3.13
N CYS A 37 12.52 8.65 -3.87
CA CYS A 37 13.42 7.57 -4.31
C CYS A 37 13.99 6.78 -3.12
N GLN A 38 14.49 7.48 -2.10
CA GLN A 38 15.04 6.87 -0.89
C GLN A 38 14.00 6.03 -0.15
N ARG A 39 12.78 6.55 0.05
CA ARG A 39 11.71 5.79 0.72
C ARG A 39 11.24 4.59 -0.09
N LEU A 40 11.18 4.69 -1.41
CA LEU A 40 10.86 3.54 -2.27
C LEU A 40 11.93 2.45 -2.13
N TYR A 41 13.20 2.82 -2.20
CA TYR A 41 14.31 1.88 -2.05
C TYR A 41 14.35 1.23 -0.67
N GLN A 42 14.23 2.03 0.40
CA GLN A 42 14.16 1.50 1.78
C GLN A 42 12.98 0.56 1.98
N THR A 43 11.78 0.91 1.47
CA THR A 43 10.62 0.02 1.56
C THR A 43 10.87 -1.31 0.83
N TRP A 44 11.57 -1.26 -0.31
CA TRP A 44 11.90 -2.43 -1.11
C TRP A 44 12.96 -3.33 -0.46
N GLU A 45 14.04 -2.76 0.08
CA GLU A 45 15.12 -3.55 0.68
C GLU A 45 14.75 -4.00 2.10
N GLU A 46 14.32 -3.06 2.96
CA GLU A 46 14.15 -3.27 4.40
C GLU A 46 12.72 -3.66 4.80
N GLY A 47 11.73 -3.49 3.92
CA GLY A 47 10.33 -3.78 4.24
C GLY A 47 10.07 -5.26 4.52
N ASN A 48 9.11 -5.54 5.41
CA ASN A 48 8.62 -6.89 5.67
C ASN A 48 7.85 -7.42 4.47
N THR A 49 7.90 -8.73 4.21
CA THR A 49 7.08 -9.33 3.14
C THR A 49 5.61 -9.37 3.56
N GLU A 50 4.73 -9.01 2.63
CA GLU A 50 3.30 -8.91 2.87
C GLU A 50 2.48 -9.65 1.80
N LEU A 51 1.47 -10.39 2.24
CA LEU A 51 0.45 -11.00 1.40
C LEU A 51 -0.82 -10.17 1.46
N TYR A 52 -1.38 -9.84 0.30
CA TYR A 52 -2.64 -9.13 0.16
C TYR A 52 -3.73 -10.05 -0.36
N LEU A 53 -4.92 -9.95 0.21
CA LEU A 53 -6.11 -10.69 -0.21
C LEU A 53 -7.32 -9.76 -0.21
N SER A 54 -7.97 -9.63 -1.36
CA SER A 54 -9.18 -8.82 -1.53
C SER A 54 -10.40 -9.70 -1.78
N GLY A 55 -11.58 -9.13 -1.56
CA GLY A 55 -12.83 -9.83 -1.83
C GLY A 55 -14.07 -8.97 -1.85
N TYR A 56 -13.97 -7.67 -1.54
CA TYR A 56 -15.14 -6.83 -1.40
C TYR A 56 -14.94 -5.42 -1.96
N ALA A 57 -15.87 -5.04 -2.83
CA ALA A 57 -16.08 -3.67 -3.25
C ALA A 57 -17.54 -3.28 -2.97
N TRP A 58 -17.76 -2.00 -2.65
CA TRP A 58 -19.09 -1.46 -2.42
C TRP A 58 -19.30 -0.20 -3.24
N HIS A 59 -20.28 -0.23 -4.13
CA HIS A 59 -20.70 0.94 -4.89
C HIS A 59 -21.59 1.85 -4.04
N ASN A 60 -21.34 3.15 -4.04
CA ASN A 60 -22.11 4.08 -3.22
C ASN A 60 -23.60 4.05 -3.57
N ARG A 61 -24.44 3.67 -2.60
CA ARG A 61 -25.90 3.52 -2.78
C ARG A 61 -26.62 4.85 -3.02
N TYR A 62 -25.97 5.99 -2.71
CA TYR A 62 -26.48 7.32 -3.05
C TYR A 62 -26.17 7.73 -4.49
N THR A 63 -25.19 7.09 -5.13
CA THR A 63 -24.75 7.41 -6.50
C THR A 63 -25.30 6.43 -7.53
N TYR A 64 -25.46 5.16 -7.15
CA TYR A 64 -25.91 4.10 -8.06
C TYR A 64 -27.28 3.54 -7.65
N SER A 65 -28.16 3.38 -8.63
CA SER A 65 -29.45 2.69 -8.41
C SER A 65 -29.24 1.20 -8.13
N SER A 66 -30.14 0.60 -7.36
CA SER A 66 -30.12 -0.84 -7.07
C SER A 66 -30.13 -1.71 -8.34
N LYS A 67 -30.78 -1.25 -9.42
CA LYS A 67 -30.76 -1.94 -10.72
C LYS A 67 -29.36 -1.93 -11.34
N LYS A 68 -28.65 -0.81 -11.26
CA LYS A 68 -27.29 -0.70 -11.79
C LYS A 68 -26.30 -1.50 -10.96
N ILE A 69 -26.39 -1.45 -9.63
CA ILE A 69 -25.53 -2.23 -8.72
C ILE A 69 -25.62 -3.74 -9.00
N LYS A 70 -26.82 -4.26 -9.27
CA LYS A 70 -27.00 -5.68 -9.63
C LYS A 70 -26.27 -6.11 -10.92
N THR A 71 -25.86 -5.15 -11.76
CA THR A 71 -25.05 -5.44 -12.96
C THR A 71 -23.55 -5.47 -12.68
N TYR A 72 -23.12 -4.97 -11.52
CA TYR A 72 -21.72 -4.89 -11.13
C TYR A 72 -21.29 -6.06 -10.23
N ASN A 73 -20.02 -6.40 -10.35
CA ASN A 73 -19.34 -7.28 -9.42
C ASN A 73 -18.92 -6.51 -8.16
N GLU A 74 -19.42 -6.93 -7.00
CA GLU A 74 -18.97 -6.46 -5.68
C GLU A 74 -18.06 -7.49 -4.98
N GLN A 75 -17.90 -8.66 -5.57
CA GLN A 75 -16.95 -9.69 -5.14
C GLN A 75 -15.61 -9.44 -5.82
N ALA A 76 -14.88 -8.44 -5.34
CA ALA A 76 -13.59 -8.02 -5.89
C ALA A 76 -12.46 -8.97 -5.45
N TRP A 77 -12.63 -10.26 -5.75
CA TRP A 77 -11.67 -11.32 -5.43
C TRP A 77 -10.35 -11.07 -6.14
N GLY A 78 -9.27 -11.23 -5.39
CA GLY A 78 -7.94 -10.96 -5.86
C GLY A 78 -6.93 -11.01 -4.74
N GLY A 79 -5.72 -10.57 -5.05
CA GLY A 79 -4.64 -10.54 -4.09
C GLY A 79 -3.33 -10.19 -4.75
N GLY A 80 -2.26 -10.31 -3.98
CA GLY A 80 -0.93 -10.02 -4.46
C GLY A 80 0.09 -9.99 -3.35
N LEU A 81 1.25 -9.46 -3.67
CA LEU A 81 2.40 -9.40 -2.77
C LEU A 81 2.88 -7.97 -2.64
N GLY A 82 3.56 -7.70 -1.54
CA GLY A 82 4.16 -6.40 -1.30
C GLY A 82 5.18 -6.41 -0.19
N LYS A 83 5.65 -5.21 0.10
CA LYS A 83 6.63 -4.90 1.12
C LYS A 83 6.12 -3.75 1.96
N GLY A 84 6.19 -3.89 3.29
CA GLY A 84 5.75 -2.88 4.24
C GLY A 84 6.85 -2.47 5.21
N PHE A 85 7.08 -1.18 5.35
CA PHE A 85 8.15 -0.60 6.17
C PHE A 85 7.56 0.47 7.09
N TYR A 86 7.92 0.45 8.38
CA TYR A 86 7.63 1.55 9.29
C TYR A 86 8.87 2.43 9.38
N ASP A 87 8.71 3.73 9.15
CA ASP A 87 9.81 4.68 9.23
C ASP A 87 10.14 5.09 10.66
N GLU A 88 11.10 6.00 10.78
CA GLU A 88 11.62 6.48 12.07
C GLU A 88 10.57 7.29 12.86
N ASP A 89 9.57 7.85 12.18
CA ASP A 89 8.43 8.55 12.78
C ASP A 89 7.30 7.59 13.17
N GLY A 90 7.45 6.30 12.85
CA GLY A 90 6.45 5.27 13.06
C GLY A 90 5.32 5.31 12.04
N ASP A 91 5.45 6.09 10.96
CA ASP A 91 4.52 6.12 9.83
C ASP A 91 4.81 4.91 8.91
N TRP A 92 3.79 4.44 8.18
CA TRP A 92 3.89 3.22 7.38
C TRP A 92 3.99 3.51 5.88
N HIS A 93 4.92 2.82 5.23
CA HIS A 93 5.16 2.84 3.80
C HIS A 93 4.93 1.44 3.22
N GLY A 94 4.25 1.38 2.08
CA GLY A 94 3.94 0.12 1.41
C GLY A 94 4.24 0.17 -0.06
N LEU A 95 4.82 -0.92 -0.59
CA LEU A 95 4.88 -1.23 -2.01
C LEU A 95 4.05 -2.47 -2.25
N SER A 96 3.15 -2.45 -3.23
CA SER A 96 2.37 -3.64 -3.56
C SER A 96 2.14 -3.80 -5.06
N ALA A 97 2.03 -5.05 -5.46
CA ALA A 97 1.54 -5.48 -6.75
C ALA A 97 0.38 -6.44 -6.50
N ILE A 98 -0.83 -5.99 -6.82
CA ILE A 98 -2.07 -6.74 -6.61
C ILE A 98 -2.83 -6.87 -7.93
N ALA A 99 -3.65 -7.91 -8.05
CA ALA A 99 -4.62 -7.99 -9.13
C ALA A 99 -5.94 -8.52 -8.58
N PHE A 100 -7.06 -7.96 -9.04
CA PHE A 100 -8.40 -8.32 -8.59
C PHE A 100 -9.42 -8.26 -9.72
N LEU A 101 -10.59 -8.85 -9.49
CA LEU A 101 -11.73 -8.75 -10.42
C LEU A 101 -12.45 -7.41 -10.25
N ASP A 102 -12.48 -6.61 -11.31
CA ASP A 102 -13.15 -5.32 -11.35
C ASP A 102 -14.70 -5.44 -11.36
N SER A 103 -15.40 -4.31 -11.48
CA SER A 103 -16.86 -4.25 -11.52
C SER A 103 -17.50 -5.01 -12.70
N HIS A 104 -16.73 -5.28 -13.76
CA HIS A 104 -17.14 -6.04 -14.95
C HIS A 104 -16.55 -7.46 -14.97
N LYS A 105 -15.93 -7.90 -13.86
CA LYS A 105 -15.24 -9.21 -13.71
C LYS A 105 -14.02 -9.37 -14.60
N ASN A 106 -13.42 -8.28 -15.06
CA ASN A 106 -12.12 -8.33 -15.72
C ASN A 106 -11.00 -8.31 -14.67
N LEU A 107 -9.85 -8.90 -15.00
CA LEU A 107 -8.66 -8.78 -14.17
C LEU A 107 -8.10 -7.36 -14.27
N GLU A 108 -7.99 -6.68 -13.14
CA GLU A 108 -7.40 -5.36 -12.99
C GLU A 108 -6.10 -5.47 -12.17
N PRO A 109 -4.91 -5.34 -12.80
CA PRO A 109 -3.64 -5.26 -12.10
C PRO A 109 -3.41 -3.84 -11.56
N VAL A 110 -2.88 -3.74 -10.35
CA VAL A 110 -2.49 -2.50 -9.69
C VAL A 110 -1.10 -2.67 -9.10
N VAL A 111 -0.21 -1.74 -9.42
CA VAL A 111 1.05 -1.55 -8.69
C VAL A 111 1.02 -0.20 -8.00
N GLY A 112 1.45 -0.12 -6.75
CA GLY A 112 1.30 1.12 -6.01
C GLY A 112 2.23 1.26 -4.82
N TYR A 113 2.44 2.53 -4.48
CA TYR A 113 3.06 2.97 -3.24
C TYR A 113 1.97 3.51 -2.31
N VAL A 114 2.05 3.21 -1.02
CA VAL A 114 1.12 3.69 0.01
C VAL A 114 1.91 4.38 1.10
N PHE A 115 1.44 5.53 1.56
CA PHE A 115 1.92 6.20 2.76
C PHE A 115 0.77 6.38 3.73
N LEU A 116 0.97 5.98 5.00
CA LEU A 116 0.00 6.15 6.08
C LEU A 116 0.65 6.84 7.27
N LYS A 117 0.01 7.91 7.73
CA LYS A 117 0.21 8.45 9.06
C LYS A 117 -0.33 7.43 10.07
N MET A 118 0.46 7.00 11.04
CA MET A 118 0.08 5.91 11.95
C MET A 118 -0.15 6.39 13.39
N ALA A 119 -1.26 5.97 13.97
CA ALA A 119 -1.53 6.03 15.40
C ALA A 119 -1.31 4.64 16.03
N HIS A 120 -0.43 4.56 17.01
CA HIS A 120 -0.11 3.34 17.74
C HIS A 120 -0.80 3.37 19.11
N PHE A 121 -1.83 2.55 19.30
CA PHE A 121 -2.60 2.53 20.55
C PHE A 121 -1.96 1.63 21.61
N ASN A 122 -1.33 0.56 21.17
CA ASN A 122 -0.49 -0.34 21.95
C ASN A 122 0.47 -1.08 21.00
N GLU A 123 1.24 -2.04 21.52
CA GLU A 123 2.23 -2.80 20.75
C GLU A 123 1.62 -3.51 19.52
N ASN A 124 0.33 -3.86 19.57
CA ASN A 124 -0.34 -4.69 18.58
C ASN A 124 -1.39 -3.96 17.74
N LEU A 125 -2.03 -2.92 18.29
CA LEU A 125 -3.15 -2.22 17.66
C LEU A 125 -2.71 -0.88 17.07
N ARG A 126 -2.84 -0.75 15.76
CA ARG A 126 -2.43 0.45 15.00
C ARG A 126 -3.54 0.87 14.03
N PHE A 127 -3.73 2.16 13.86
CA PHE A 127 -4.64 2.74 12.86
C PHE A 127 -3.87 3.70 11.96
N GLY A 128 -4.11 3.62 10.66
CA GLY A 128 -3.42 4.44 9.68
C GLY A 128 -4.36 5.16 8.74
N VAL A 129 -4.00 6.39 8.37
CA VAL A 129 -4.68 7.16 7.31
C VAL A 129 -3.65 7.86 6.43
N GLY A 130 -3.93 7.91 5.13
CA GLY A 130 -3.06 8.57 4.18
C GLY A 130 -3.54 8.33 2.76
N TYR A 131 -2.61 8.00 1.87
CA TYR A 131 -2.88 7.91 0.44
C TYR A 131 -2.07 6.81 -0.23
N THR A 132 -2.52 6.41 -1.41
CA THR A 132 -1.76 5.59 -2.34
C THR A 132 -1.58 6.31 -3.66
N VAL A 133 -0.40 6.19 -4.25
CA VAL A 133 -0.13 6.52 -5.66
C VAL A 133 0.06 5.21 -6.39
N LEU A 134 -0.68 5.00 -7.46
CA LEU A 134 -0.74 3.72 -8.14
C LEU A 134 -0.73 3.87 -9.66
N VAL A 135 -0.43 2.77 -10.33
CA VAL A 135 -0.67 2.57 -11.75
C VAL A 135 -1.55 1.34 -11.89
N THR A 136 -2.64 1.48 -12.64
CA THR A 136 -3.57 0.38 -12.94
C THR A 136 -3.86 0.33 -14.43
N ALA A 137 -4.40 -0.79 -14.91
CA ALA A 137 -4.88 -0.94 -16.26
C ALA A 137 -6.23 -1.67 -16.25
N ARG A 138 -7.16 -1.23 -17.10
CA ARG A 138 -8.47 -1.87 -17.22
C ARG A 138 -8.85 -2.04 -18.69
N PRO A 139 -9.43 -3.17 -19.11
CA PRO A 139 -9.85 -3.34 -20.50
C PRO A 139 -10.93 -2.36 -20.94
N ASP A 140 -11.82 -1.96 -20.03
CA ASP A 140 -12.92 -1.04 -20.28
C ASP A 140 -12.55 0.45 -20.14
N LEU A 141 -11.34 0.77 -19.68
CA LEU A 141 -10.82 2.13 -19.61
C LEU A 141 -9.53 2.26 -20.43
N PHE A 142 -9.44 3.28 -21.28
CA PHE A 142 -8.23 3.56 -22.07
C PHE A 142 -7.68 2.35 -22.86
N HIS A 143 -8.54 1.38 -23.23
CA HIS A 143 -8.16 0.17 -23.96
C HIS A 143 -6.96 -0.58 -23.33
N ASN A 144 -6.97 -0.72 -22.00
CA ASN A 144 -5.91 -1.41 -21.24
C ASN A 144 -4.53 -0.72 -21.25
N ILE A 145 -4.44 0.55 -21.66
CA ILE A 145 -3.24 1.37 -21.48
C ILE A 145 -3.12 1.71 -19.99
N PRO A 146 -1.99 1.43 -19.32
CA PRO A 146 -1.80 1.74 -17.91
C PRO A 146 -1.92 3.25 -17.65
N PHE A 147 -2.63 3.61 -16.58
CA PHE A 147 -2.83 5.00 -16.18
C PHE A 147 -2.56 5.20 -14.68
N PRO A 148 -2.06 6.38 -14.28
CA PRO A 148 -1.78 6.67 -12.88
C PRO A 148 -3.06 7.01 -12.11
N GLY A 149 -3.03 6.80 -10.81
CA GLY A 149 -4.09 7.19 -9.87
C GLY A 149 -3.53 7.61 -8.52
N ILE A 150 -4.30 8.41 -7.79
CA ILE A 150 -4.07 8.72 -6.38
C ILE A 150 -5.37 8.54 -5.61
N LEU A 151 -5.34 7.80 -4.52
CA LEU A 151 -6.53 7.47 -3.74
C LEU A 151 -6.27 7.63 -2.23
N PRO A 152 -7.29 8.00 -1.44
CA PRO A 152 -7.19 7.90 0.01
C PRO A 152 -7.05 6.45 0.44
N TRP A 153 -6.29 6.19 1.51
CA TRP A 153 -6.11 4.86 2.07
C TRP A 153 -6.21 4.92 3.60
N SER A 154 -6.91 3.96 4.19
CA SER A 154 -6.93 3.77 5.63
C SER A 154 -6.66 2.32 6.00
N SER A 155 -6.17 2.11 7.22
CA SER A 155 -5.89 0.77 7.73
C SER A 155 -6.18 0.63 9.22
N LEU A 156 -6.58 -0.57 9.61
CA LEU A 156 -6.65 -1.01 10.99
C LEU A 156 -5.84 -2.31 11.11
N SER A 157 -4.82 -2.30 11.96
CA SER A 157 -3.89 -3.41 12.12
C SER A 157 -3.94 -3.96 13.54
N TYR A 158 -3.97 -5.29 13.64
CA TYR A 158 -3.83 -6.02 14.89
C TYR A 158 -2.79 -7.13 14.73
N TYR A 159 -1.66 -7.01 15.44
CA TYR A 159 -0.45 -7.79 15.21
C TYR A 159 -0.04 -7.75 13.72
N ARG A 160 -0.09 -8.90 13.04
CA ARG A 160 0.33 -9.08 11.64
C ARG A 160 -0.80 -8.91 10.63
N LEU A 161 -2.04 -8.86 11.11
CA LEU A 161 -3.22 -8.76 10.29
C LEU A 161 -3.62 -7.29 10.15
N THR A 162 -3.84 -6.85 8.93
CA THR A 162 -4.33 -5.51 8.63
C THR A 162 -5.55 -5.60 7.74
N LEU A 163 -6.62 -4.89 8.10
CA LEU A 163 -7.72 -4.58 7.20
C LEU A 163 -7.51 -3.17 6.66
N SER A 164 -7.49 -3.02 5.34
CA SER A 164 -7.35 -1.75 4.67
C SER A 164 -8.55 -1.42 3.81
N ALA A 165 -8.78 -0.12 3.62
CA ALA A 165 -9.82 0.41 2.77
C ALA A 165 -9.29 1.56 1.92
N THR A 166 -9.76 1.63 0.67
CA THR A 166 -9.57 2.79 -0.19
C THR A 166 -10.90 3.18 -0.83
N TYR A 167 -11.10 4.47 -1.05
CA TYR A 167 -12.29 4.98 -1.71
C TYR A 167 -11.89 5.59 -3.05
N ILE A 168 -12.47 5.10 -4.14
CA ILE A 168 -12.31 5.63 -5.48
C ILE A 168 -13.31 6.77 -5.65
N PRO A 169 -12.89 8.05 -5.60
CA PRO A 169 -13.80 9.16 -5.86
C PRO A 169 -14.22 9.16 -7.33
N GLY A 170 -15.38 9.74 -7.60
CA GLY A 170 -15.83 9.91 -8.98
C GLY A 170 -17.16 10.63 -9.08
N ALA A 171 -17.76 10.62 -10.26
CA ALA A 171 -19.03 11.26 -10.57
C ALA A 171 -20.15 10.24 -10.79
N SER A 172 -21.34 10.70 -11.21
CA SER A 172 -22.43 9.78 -11.53
C SER A 172 -22.02 8.86 -12.69
N GLY A 173 -21.99 7.55 -12.42
CA GLY A 173 -21.65 6.52 -13.41
C GLY A 173 -20.19 6.07 -13.45
N ALA A 174 -19.28 6.72 -12.71
CA ALA A 174 -17.88 6.29 -12.59
C ALA A 174 -17.32 6.62 -11.19
N GLY A 175 -16.58 5.69 -10.58
CA GLY A 175 -16.07 5.85 -9.22
C GLY A 175 -17.18 5.80 -8.16
N ASN A 176 -16.97 6.46 -7.02
CA ASN A 176 -17.79 6.33 -5.81
C ASN A 176 -17.86 4.88 -5.30
N VAL A 177 -16.69 4.24 -5.18
CA VAL A 177 -16.57 2.83 -4.78
C VAL A 177 -15.62 2.72 -3.59
N LEU A 178 -16.04 2.00 -2.56
CA LEU A 178 -15.18 1.55 -1.47
C LEU A 178 -14.60 0.18 -1.84
N TYR A 179 -13.30 0.00 -1.66
CA TYR A 179 -12.61 -1.28 -1.86
C TYR A 179 -11.93 -1.71 -0.57
N LEU A 180 -12.11 -2.98 -0.19
CA LEU A 180 -11.53 -3.57 1.01
C LEU A 180 -10.50 -4.64 0.66
N ILE A 181 -9.37 -4.58 1.36
CA ILE A 181 -8.28 -5.54 1.20
C ILE A 181 -7.68 -5.90 2.55
N GLY A 182 -7.54 -7.21 2.78
CA GLY A 182 -6.80 -7.76 3.90
C GLY A 182 -5.32 -7.87 3.56
N LYS A 183 -4.47 -7.72 4.55
CA LYS A 183 -3.03 -7.84 4.44
C LYS A 183 -2.49 -8.65 5.62
N TRP A 184 -1.55 -9.56 5.33
CA TRP A 184 -0.82 -10.33 6.32
C TRP A 184 0.68 -10.06 6.18
N THR A 185 1.33 -9.66 7.27
CA THR A 185 2.79 -9.43 7.32
C THR A 185 3.48 -10.67 7.86
N PHE A 186 4.47 -11.22 7.14
CA PHE A 186 5.11 -12.49 7.52
C PHE A 186 6.09 -12.35 8.67
N ASP A 187 6.79 -11.22 8.73
CA ASP A 187 7.82 -10.95 9.72
C ASP A 187 7.23 -10.37 11.01
N LYS A 188 8.02 -10.31 12.09
CA LYS A 188 7.59 -9.63 13.31
C LYS A 188 7.62 -8.11 13.07
N ILE A 189 6.56 -7.44 13.52
CA ILE A 189 6.36 -5.98 13.47
C ILE A 189 6.51 -5.40 14.88
#